data_AF-A0A147HUR9-F1
#
_entry.id   AF-A0A147HUR9-F1
#
_cell.length_a   1.000
_cell.length_b   1.000
_cell.length_c   1.000
_cell.angle_alpha   90.00
_cell.angle_beta   90.00
_cell.angle_gamma   90.00
#
_symmetry.space_group_name_H-M   'P 1'
#
loop_
_entity.id
_entity.type
_entity.pdbx_description
1 polymer ?
#
loop_
_entity_poly.entity_id
_entity_poly.type
_entity_poly.pdbx_seq_one_letter_code
_entity_poly.pdbx_strand_id
1 'polypeptide(L)'
;MTFTATPSPYRLAPAWIGGAIGVFLAFLVLVAPDWRLETLVGQLGLPDILSAAQPPLGTKARLMLAVAAGIGAGAVGWAIAYLLWGPGGLLAKRVPVEREDDDDYVPSVRRSDRHPDAPPRRPLHAAELGAPPPPAVEEEDIVERTLPADLDQPLAAFDPDAILSAPRAPVRPVAPLTPEPMPLPPMRDPASVEQGAALPLPDRANESIETLLDRLERETALRKSKRAD
;
A
#
# COMPACT_ATOMS: atom_id res chain seq x y z
N MET A 1 -19.41 1.92 -5.08
CA MET A 1 -19.21 0.46 -5.07
C MET A 1 -17.97 0.16 -4.24
N THR A 2 -18.14 -0.24 -3.00
CA THR A 2 -17.06 -0.64 -2.10
C THR A 2 -16.89 -2.15 -2.22
N PHE A 3 -15.84 -2.59 -2.92
CA PHE A 3 -15.45 -4.00 -2.94
C PHE A 3 -14.87 -4.37 -1.58
N THR A 4 -15.63 -5.09 -0.76
CA THR A 4 -15.09 -5.79 0.41
C THR A 4 -14.32 -7.01 -0.07
N ALA A 5 -13.04 -6.84 -0.38
CA ALA A 5 -12.15 -7.95 -0.65
C ALA A 5 -12.08 -8.83 0.60
N THR A 6 -12.65 -10.04 0.55
CA THR A 6 -12.46 -11.06 1.58
C THR A 6 -10.97 -11.31 1.76
N PRO A 7 -10.42 -11.20 2.99
CA PRO A 7 -9.00 -11.41 3.20
C PRO A 7 -8.65 -12.85 2.80
N SER A 8 -7.64 -12.98 1.95
CA SER A 8 -7.09 -14.27 1.53
C SER A 8 -6.76 -15.12 2.78
N PRO A 9 -7.20 -16.40 2.85
CA PRO A 9 -7.00 -17.27 4.00
C PRO A 9 -5.51 -17.48 4.33
N TYR A 10 -4.63 -17.23 3.37
CA TYR A 10 -3.18 -17.37 3.53
C TYR A 10 -2.52 -16.24 4.33
N ARG A 11 -3.21 -15.13 4.62
CA ARG A 11 -2.66 -14.04 5.45
C ARG A 11 -2.39 -14.48 6.89
N LEU A 12 -3.13 -15.46 7.39
CA LEU A 12 -2.99 -15.97 8.75
C LEU A 12 -1.99 -17.15 8.83
N ALA A 13 -1.49 -17.66 7.70
CA ALA A 13 -0.64 -18.85 7.69
C ALA A 13 0.62 -18.70 8.57
N PRO A 14 1.36 -17.57 8.55
CA PRO A 14 2.50 -17.38 9.46
C PRO A 14 2.09 -17.43 10.93
N ALA A 15 0.94 -16.84 11.27
CA ALA A 15 0.41 -16.81 12.63
C ALA A 15 0.07 -18.21 13.16
N TRP A 16 -0.52 -19.05 12.32
CA TRP A 16 -0.78 -20.45 12.67
C TRP A 16 0.51 -21.26 12.88
N ILE A 17 1.52 -21.05 12.03
CA ILE A 17 2.83 -21.72 12.16
C ILE A 17 3.50 -21.33 13.48
N GLY A 18 3.59 -20.03 13.77
CA GLY A 18 4.15 -19.54 15.02
C GLY A 18 3.37 -20.04 16.24
N GLY A 19 2.03 -19.99 16.19
CA GLY A 19 1.17 -20.50 17.24
C GLY A 19 1.38 -22.00 17.50
N ALA A 20 1.45 -22.81 16.46
CA ALA A 20 1.69 -24.26 16.58
C ALA A 20 3.06 -24.56 17.19
N ILE A 21 4.11 -23.87 16.75
CA ILE A 21 5.47 -24.01 17.31
C ILE A 21 5.49 -23.63 18.79
N GLY A 22 4.86 -22.51 19.15
CA GLY A 22 4.80 -22.04 20.53
C GLY A 22 4.06 -23.01 21.45
N VAL A 23 2.88 -23.49 21.04
CA VAL A 23 2.11 -24.49 21.80
C VAL A 23 2.88 -25.79 21.95
N PHE A 24 3.51 -26.26 20.87
CA PHE A 24 4.30 -27.49 20.91
C PHE A 24 5.48 -27.39 21.88
N LEU A 25 6.21 -26.27 21.88
CA LEU A 25 7.33 -26.09 22.80
C LEU A 25 6.87 -25.95 24.26
N ALA A 26 5.78 -25.21 24.51
CA ALA A 26 5.19 -25.13 25.86
C ALA A 26 4.78 -26.52 26.37
N PHE A 27 4.19 -27.35 25.51
CA PHE A 27 3.83 -28.72 25.84
C PHE A 27 5.05 -29.59 26.15
N LEU A 28 6.11 -29.49 25.34
CA LEU A 28 7.36 -30.21 25.59
C LEU A 28 7.96 -29.87 26.96
N VAL A 29 7.92 -28.59 27.36
CA VAL A 29 8.38 -28.16 28.70
C VAL A 29 7.53 -28.79 29.81
N LEU A 30 6.21 -28.85 29.64
CA LEU A 30 5.31 -29.42 30.65
C LEU A 30 5.50 -30.93 30.83
N VAL A 31 5.77 -31.66 29.75
CA VAL A 31 5.96 -33.13 29.79
C VAL A 31 7.41 -33.50 30.11
N ALA A 32 8.35 -32.57 30.02
CA ALA A 32 9.76 -32.83 30.30
C ALA A 32 9.99 -33.33 31.74
N PRO A 33 10.87 -34.33 31.95
CA PRO A 33 11.28 -34.76 33.29
C PRO A 33 11.97 -33.64 34.08
N ASP A 34 11.78 -33.60 35.41
CA ASP A 34 12.37 -32.59 36.30
C ASP A 34 13.87 -32.45 36.14
N TRP A 35 14.58 -33.57 36.19
CA TRP A 35 16.03 -33.60 36.05
C TRP A 35 16.54 -32.96 34.75
N ARG A 36 15.80 -33.05 33.64
CA ARG A 36 16.18 -32.41 32.37
C ARG A 36 16.00 -30.90 32.42
N LEU A 37 14.88 -30.44 32.96
CA LEU A 37 14.61 -29.02 33.08
C LEU A 37 15.60 -28.35 34.04
N GLU A 38 15.89 -28.97 35.17
CA GLU A 38 16.85 -28.45 36.15
C GLU A 38 18.26 -28.37 35.56
N THR A 39 18.69 -29.39 34.81
CA THR A 39 19.99 -29.38 34.12
C THR A 39 20.06 -28.26 33.09
N LEU A 40 19.03 -28.11 32.25
CA LEU A 40 18.98 -27.04 31.24
C LEU A 40 18.95 -25.66 31.89
N VAL A 41 18.08 -25.45 32.88
CA VAL A 41 17.96 -24.17 33.60
C VAL A 41 19.28 -23.82 34.29
N GLY A 42 19.96 -24.79 34.89
CA GLY A 42 21.30 -24.61 35.45
C GLY A 42 22.35 -24.25 34.40
N GLN A 43 22.36 -24.93 33.24
CA GLN A 43 23.28 -24.63 32.14
C GLN A 43 23.06 -23.25 31.50
N LEU A 44 21.80 -22.78 31.47
CA LEU A 44 21.44 -21.46 30.99
C LEU A 44 21.76 -20.34 31.99
N GLY A 45 22.19 -20.66 33.22
CA GLY A 45 22.47 -19.67 34.27
C GLY A 45 21.23 -18.91 34.76
N LEU A 46 20.04 -19.43 34.48
CA LEU A 46 18.77 -18.80 34.88
C LEU A 46 18.64 -18.57 36.40
N PRO A 47 19.12 -19.47 37.28
CA PRO A 47 19.05 -19.26 38.72
C PRO A 47 19.82 -18.04 39.23
N ASP A 48 20.86 -17.61 38.50
CA ASP A 48 21.71 -16.48 38.88
C ASP A 48 20.99 -15.13 38.65
N ILE A 49 20.05 -15.11 37.70
CA ILE A 49 19.29 -13.91 37.32
C ILE A 49 17.92 -13.92 38.01
N LEU A 50 17.29 -15.10 38.11
CA LEU A 50 15.95 -15.30 38.65
C LEU A 50 16.02 -16.30 39.80
N SER A 51 15.93 -15.81 41.04
CA SER A 51 15.86 -16.68 42.22
C SER A 51 14.66 -17.63 42.19
N ALA A 52 13.58 -17.25 41.48
CA ALA A 52 12.42 -18.11 41.23
C ALA A 52 12.71 -19.33 40.32
N ALA A 53 13.88 -19.39 39.67
CA ALA A 53 14.33 -20.49 38.84
C ALA A 53 15.28 -21.47 39.57
N GLN A 54 15.48 -21.31 40.89
CA GLN A 54 16.28 -22.25 41.67
C GLN A 54 15.59 -23.63 41.76
N PRO A 55 16.34 -24.74 41.57
CA PRO A 55 15.83 -26.08 41.80
C PRO A 55 15.42 -26.28 43.28
N PRO A 56 14.36 -27.08 43.57
CA PRO A 56 13.52 -27.81 42.62
C PRO A 56 12.47 -26.92 41.94
N LEU A 57 12.27 -27.10 40.63
CA LEU A 57 11.29 -26.34 39.85
C LEU A 57 9.86 -26.79 40.19
N GLY A 58 9.20 -26.09 41.11
CA GLY A 58 7.79 -26.34 41.43
C GLY A 58 6.85 -26.18 40.23
N THR A 59 5.65 -26.76 40.30
CA THR A 59 4.65 -26.76 39.20
C THR A 59 4.34 -25.36 38.65
N LYS A 60 4.32 -24.34 39.52
CA LYS A 60 4.12 -22.94 39.11
C LYS A 60 5.27 -22.41 38.25
N ALA A 61 6.51 -22.71 38.63
CA ALA A 61 7.69 -22.31 37.88
C ALA A 61 7.72 -22.99 36.51
N ARG A 62 7.37 -24.29 36.45
CA ARG A 62 7.21 -25.03 35.19
C ARG A 62 6.16 -24.41 34.28
N LEU A 63 5.01 -24.03 34.82
CA LEU A 63 3.93 -23.42 34.03
C LEU A 63 4.36 -22.05 33.47
N MET A 64 5.02 -21.23 34.29
CA MET A 64 5.58 -19.95 33.83
C MET A 64 6.65 -20.13 32.77
N LEU A 65 7.56 -21.10 32.96
CA LEU A 65 8.62 -21.41 32.01
C LEU A 65 8.06 -21.95 30.69
N ALA A 66 7.03 -22.81 30.74
CA ALA A 66 6.35 -23.32 29.56
C ALA A 66 5.67 -22.19 28.77
N VAL A 67 4.98 -21.28 29.44
CA VAL A 67 4.35 -20.11 28.80
C VAL A 67 5.40 -19.20 28.18
N ALA A 68 6.46 -18.87 28.92
CA ALA A 68 7.54 -18.01 28.42
C ALA A 68 8.25 -18.63 27.20
N ALA A 69 8.61 -19.91 27.28
CA ALA A 69 9.22 -20.65 26.17
C ALA A 69 8.28 -20.72 24.95
N GLY A 70 7.00 -21.00 25.17
CA GLY A 70 6.01 -21.06 24.10
C GLY A 70 5.80 -19.72 23.39
N ILE A 71 5.66 -18.62 24.14
CA ILE A 71 5.54 -17.27 23.56
C ILE A 71 6.81 -16.91 22.79
N GLY A 72 7.99 -17.13 23.38
CA GLY A 72 9.27 -16.81 22.76
C GLY A 72 9.49 -17.57 21.45
N ALA A 73 9.36 -18.90 21.47
CA ALA A 73 9.53 -19.72 20.29
C ALA A 73 8.44 -19.49 19.24
N GLY A 74 7.20 -19.25 19.68
CA GLY A 74 6.10 -18.92 18.77
C GLY A 74 6.31 -17.59 18.06
N ALA A 75 6.80 -16.56 18.76
CA ALA A 75 7.13 -15.27 18.17
C ALA A 75 8.27 -15.38 17.15
N VAL A 76 9.33 -16.13 17.46
CA VAL A 76 10.44 -16.36 16.54
C VAL A 76 9.99 -17.17 15.32
N GLY A 77 9.24 -18.25 15.53
CA GLY A 77 8.69 -19.07 14.44
C GLY A 77 7.74 -18.28 13.55
N TRP A 78 6.88 -17.45 14.14
CA TRP A 78 6.03 -16.51 13.40
C TRP A 78 6.86 -15.54 12.58
N ALA A 79 7.87 -14.90 13.16
CA ALA A 79 8.73 -13.95 12.47
C ALA A 79 9.42 -14.60 11.27
N ILE A 80 10.04 -15.77 11.45
CA ILE A 80 10.67 -16.52 10.35
C ILE A 80 9.65 -16.86 9.25
N ALA A 81 8.48 -17.39 9.63
CA ALA A 81 7.44 -17.71 8.66
C ALA A 81 6.93 -16.46 7.93
N TYR A 82 6.83 -15.33 8.62
CA TYR A 82 6.45 -14.05 8.04
C TYR A 82 7.52 -13.51 7.09
N LEU A 83 8.81 -13.64 7.42
CA LEU A 83 9.90 -13.23 6.53
C LEU A 83 9.99 -14.11 5.28
N LEU A 84 9.65 -15.40 5.37
CA LEU A 84 9.69 -16.31 4.22
C LEU A 84 8.45 -16.17 3.35
N TRP A 85 7.25 -16.17 3.92
CA TRP A 85 5.97 -16.24 3.18
C TRP A 85 5.07 -15.02 3.32
N GLY A 86 5.44 -14.04 4.15
CA GLY A 86 4.69 -12.81 4.31
C GLY A 86 4.78 -11.88 3.10
N PRO A 87 4.10 -10.72 3.15
CA PRO A 87 4.15 -9.72 2.09
C PRO A 87 5.59 -9.26 1.85
N GLY A 88 6.15 -9.53 0.67
CA GLY A 88 7.56 -9.22 0.36
C GLY A 88 8.57 -10.25 0.87
N GLY A 89 8.11 -11.39 1.40
CA GLY A 89 8.98 -12.46 1.87
C GLY A 89 9.76 -13.14 0.74
N LEU A 90 10.85 -13.82 1.12
CA LEU A 90 11.80 -14.46 0.17
C LEU A 90 11.15 -15.50 -0.74
N LEU A 91 10.15 -16.22 -0.22
CA LEU A 91 9.40 -17.26 -0.92
C LEU A 91 7.99 -16.82 -1.31
N ALA A 92 7.63 -15.56 -1.02
CA ALA A 92 6.36 -15.02 -1.47
C ALA A 92 6.36 -15.02 -2.99
N LYS A 93 5.36 -15.70 -3.58
CA LYS A 93 5.15 -15.68 -5.03
C LYS A 93 4.88 -14.22 -5.39
N ARG A 94 5.91 -13.53 -5.91
CA ARG A 94 5.73 -12.21 -6.51
C ARG A 94 4.67 -12.44 -7.56
N VAL A 95 3.49 -11.85 -7.37
CA VAL A 95 2.52 -11.77 -8.45
C VAL A 95 3.31 -11.09 -9.57
N PRO A 96 3.57 -11.78 -10.69
CA PRO A 96 4.05 -11.06 -11.84
C PRO A 96 2.98 -10.01 -12.06
N VAL A 97 3.34 -8.73 -11.93
CA VAL A 97 2.50 -7.68 -12.48
C VAL A 97 2.30 -8.13 -13.92
N GLU A 98 1.07 -8.53 -14.22
CA GLU A 98 0.71 -9.08 -15.51
C GLU A 98 1.19 -8.02 -16.50
N ARG A 99 2.13 -8.40 -17.36
CA ARG A 99 2.52 -7.62 -18.53
C ARG A 99 1.32 -7.64 -19.47
N GLU A 100 0.21 -7.05 -19.05
CA GLU A 100 -0.76 -6.48 -19.98
C GLU A 100 0.02 -5.37 -20.68
N ASP A 101 0.11 -5.45 -22.00
CA ASP A 101 0.90 -4.57 -22.85
C ASP A 101 1.01 -3.16 -22.26
N ASP A 102 2.21 -2.84 -21.75
CA ASP A 102 2.55 -1.70 -20.88
C ASP A 102 2.23 -0.34 -21.54
N ASP A 103 1.87 -0.37 -22.82
CA ASP A 103 1.50 0.76 -23.67
C ASP A 103 0.07 1.26 -23.40
N ASP A 104 -0.83 0.43 -22.84
CA ASP A 104 -2.24 0.78 -22.61
C ASP A 104 -2.61 1.06 -21.13
N TYR A 105 -1.65 1.00 -20.19
CA TYR A 105 -1.91 1.32 -18.79
C TYR A 105 -2.13 2.83 -18.58
N VAL A 106 -3.39 3.23 -18.39
CA VAL A 106 -3.78 4.61 -18.06
C VAL A 106 -4.02 4.73 -16.55
N PRO A 107 -3.13 5.38 -15.78
CA PRO A 107 -3.33 5.55 -14.34
C PRO A 107 -4.64 6.31 -14.05
N SER A 108 -5.33 5.91 -12.98
CA SER A 108 -6.54 6.61 -12.57
C SER A 108 -6.19 7.97 -11.95
N VAL A 109 -6.21 9.01 -12.77
CA VAL A 109 -6.01 10.40 -12.34
C VAL A 109 -7.33 10.96 -11.79
N ARG A 110 -7.27 11.71 -10.68
CA ARG A 110 -8.46 12.39 -10.13
C ARG A 110 -9.03 13.33 -11.17
N ARG A 111 -10.36 13.54 -11.17
CA ARG A 111 -11.02 14.45 -12.14
C ARG A 111 -10.43 15.87 -12.13
N SER A 112 -9.93 16.33 -10.97
CA SER A 112 -9.27 17.63 -10.81
C SER A 112 -7.93 17.74 -11.52
N ASP A 113 -7.22 16.62 -11.66
CA ASP A 113 -5.83 16.58 -12.12
C ASP A 113 -5.77 16.17 -13.60
N ARG A 114 -6.94 15.91 -14.21
CA ARG A 114 -7.06 15.54 -15.62
C ARG A 114 -7.05 16.80 -16.48
N HIS A 115 -5.86 17.16 -16.95
CA HIS A 115 -5.67 18.30 -17.85
C HIS A 115 -5.87 17.87 -19.32
N PRO A 116 -6.52 18.68 -20.18
CA PRO A 116 -6.65 18.37 -21.61
C PRO A 116 -5.30 18.21 -22.31
N ASP A 117 -4.30 19.00 -21.91
CA ASP A 117 -2.97 18.98 -22.53
C ASP A 117 -1.97 18.00 -21.88
N ALA A 118 -2.31 17.43 -20.72
CA ALA A 118 -1.45 16.46 -20.03
C ALA A 118 -2.25 15.17 -19.80
N PRO A 119 -2.33 14.27 -20.81
CA PRO A 119 -2.98 12.98 -20.64
C PRO A 119 -2.28 12.20 -19.51
N PRO A 120 -3.01 11.36 -18.75
CA PRO A 120 -2.40 10.51 -17.75
C PRO A 120 -1.30 9.64 -18.37
N ARG A 121 -0.08 9.78 -17.86
CA ARG A 121 1.07 8.96 -18.25
C ARG A 121 1.38 7.97 -17.14
N ARG A 122 1.84 6.77 -17.50
CA ARG A 122 2.31 5.76 -16.55
C ARG A 122 3.43 6.33 -15.65
N PRO A 123 3.50 5.94 -14.37
CA PRO A 123 4.64 6.30 -13.53
C PRO A 123 5.94 5.76 -14.12
N LEU A 124 7.02 6.54 -14.07
CA LEU A 124 8.32 6.14 -14.60
C LEU A 124 8.83 4.88 -13.90
N HIS A 125 9.19 3.86 -14.69
CA HIS A 125 9.79 2.64 -14.16
C HIS A 125 11.31 2.79 -14.03
N ALA A 126 11.92 2.07 -13.08
CA ALA A 126 13.38 2.15 -12.87
C ALA A 126 14.21 1.77 -14.10
N ALA A 127 13.65 0.93 -14.98
CA ALA A 127 14.28 0.54 -16.25
C ALA A 127 14.28 1.68 -17.29
N GLU A 128 13.36 2.64 -17.17
CA GLU A 128 13.23 3.80 -18.07
C GLU A 128 14.17 4.95 -17.67
N LEU A 129 14.69 4.93 -16.43
CA LEU A 129 15.65 5.92 -15.93
C LEU A 129 17.04 5.81 -16.57
N GLY A 130 17.27 4.80 -17.41
CA GLY A 130 18.57 4.54 -18.04
C GLY A 130 19.60 3.98 -17.06
N ALA A 131 20.85 3.91 -17.51
CA ALA A 131 21.96 3.59 -16.62
C ALA A 131 22.13 4.74 -15.62
N PRO A 132 22.34 4.46 -14.31
CA PRO A 132 22.70 5.51 -13.37
C PRO A 132 23.95 6.22 -13.91
N PRO A 133 24.05 7.55 -13.73
CA PRO A 133 25.25 8.26 -14.10
C PRO A 133 26.45 7.54 -13.47
N PRO A 134 27.59 7.43 -14.18
CA PRO A 134 28.78 6.83 -13.60
C PRO A 134 29.03 7.50 -12.25
N PRO A 135 29.48 6.73 -11.22
CA PRO A 135 29.84 7.34 -9.95
C PRO A 135 30.79 8.49 -10.27
N ALA A 136 30.50 9.67 -9.73
CA ALA A 136 31.34 10.85 -9.92
C ALA A 136 32.77 10.39 -9.66
N VAL A 137 33.62 10.48 -10.70
CA VAL A 137 35.04 10.24 -10.55
C VAL A 137 35.49 11.20 -9.46
N GLU A 138 36.20 10.64 -8.48
CA GLU A 138 36.74 11.30 -7.28
C GLU A 138 37.01 12.78 -7.52
N GLU A 139 36.34 13.62 -6.73
CA GLU A 139 36.77 14.96 -6.33
C GLU A 139 37.62 15.69 -7.39
N GLU A 140 36.99 16.22 -8.45
CA GLU A 140 37.50 17.50 -8.94
C GLU A 140 37.35 18.44 -7.75
N ASP A 141 38.47 18.78 -7.11
CA ASP A 141 38.59 19.71 -6.00
C ASP A 141 37.43 20.71 -6.05
N ILE A 142 36.38 20.45 -5.26
CA ILE A 142 35.42 21.48 -4.91
C ILE A 142 36.28 22.39 -4.06
N VAL A 143 36.98 23.32 -4.71
CA VAL A 143 37.69 24.39 -4.04
C VAL A 143 36.57 25.10 -3.30
N GLU A 144 36.40 24.76 -2.04
CA GLU A 144 35.55 25.50 -1.11
C GLU A 144 36.08 26.92 -1.17
N ARG A 145 35.43 27.74 -2.00
CA ARG A 145 35.75 29.16 -2.07
C ARG A 145 35.37 29.69 -0.72
N THR A 146 36.37 30.09 0.05
CA THR A 146 36.16 30.81 1.29
C THR A 146 35.19 31.93 1.01
N LEU A 147 34.12 32.01 1.81
CA LEU A 147 33.16 33.11 1.75
C LEU A 147 33.95 34.43 1.68
N PRO A 148 33.59 35.37 0.78
CA PRO A 148 34.22 36.68 0.75
C PRO A 148 34.23 37.27 2.16
N ALA A 149 35.38 37.83 2.57
CA ALA A 149 35.56 38.38 3.92
C ALA A 149 34.55 39.49 4.27
N ASP A 150 33.93 40.07 3.24
CA ASP A 150 32.94 41.13 3.35
C ASP A 150 31.60 40.64 2.78
N LEU A 151 30.71 40.20 3.69
CA LEU A 151 29.33 39.82 3.38
C LEU A 151 28.40 41.04 3.31
N ASP A 152 28.87 42.22 3.69
CA ASP A 152 28.09 43.46 3.70
C ASP A 152 28.19 44.20 2.35
N GLN A 153 28.95 43.65 1.39
CA GLN A 153 29.01 44.18 0.04
C GLN A 153 27.64 44.02 -0.65
N PRO A 154 27.04 45.11 -1.17
CA PRO A 154 25.74 45.03 -1.83
C PRO A 154 25.82 44.15 -3.09
N LEU A 155 24.82 43.29 -3.31
CA LEU A 155 24.73 42.40 -4.49
C LEU A 155 24.86 43.15 -5.83
N ALA A 156 24.44 44.42 -5.87
CA ALA A 156 24.58 45.30 -7.03
C ALA A 156 26.04 45.56 -7.46
N ALA A 157 27.03 45.27 -6.60
CA ALA A 157 28.45 45.37 -6.94
C ALA A 157 28.94 44.19 -7.80
N PHE A 158 28.27 43.04 -7.75
CA PHE A 158 28.60 41.86 -8.54
C PHE A 158 27.82 41.81 -9.86
N ASP A 159 26.58 42.32 -9.86
CA ASP A 159 25.75 42.46 -11.05
C ASP A 159 24.95 43.78 -10.96
N PRO A 160 25.44 44.87 -11.59
CA PRO A 160 24.79 46.18 -11.52
C PRO A 160 23.45 46.23 -12.26
N ASP A 161 23.18 45.29 -13.17
CA ASP A 161 21.95 45.25 -13.97
C ASP A 161 20.85 44.39 -13.31
N ALA A 162 21.19 43.61 -12.27
CA ALA A 162 20.23 42.76 -11.54
C ALA A 162 19.17 43.55 -10.77
N ILE A 163 19.50 44.74 -10.27
CA ILE A 163 18.58 45.64 -9.56
C ILE A 163 18.33 46.86 -10.42
N LEU A 164 17.20 46.86 -11.12
CA LEU A 164 16.76 48.02 -11.89
C LEU A 164 16.61 49.24 -10.98
N SER A 165 17.22 50.36 -11.38
CA SER A 165 17.17 51.63 -10.66
C SER A 165 15.76 52.22 -10.56
N ALA A 166 14.83 51.74 -11.38
CA ALA A 166 13.41 52.02 -11.27
C ALA A 166 12.60 50.71 -11.27
N PRO A 167 11.54 50.60 -10.45
CA PRO A 167 10.59 49.49 -10.52
C PRO A 167 10.05 49.35 -11.95
N ARG A 168 9.92 48.10 -12.43
CA ARG A 168 9.27 47.86 -13.73
C ARG A 168 7.86 48.45 -13.71
N ALA A 169 7.50 49.15 -14.78
CA ALA A 169 6.15 49.66 -14.93
C ALA A 169 5.14 48.51 -14.80
N PRO A 170 4.04 48.71 -14.06
CA PRO A 170 3.02 47.68 -13.91
C PRO A 170 2.51 47.26 -15.29
N VAL A 171 2.51 45.94 -15.53
CA VAL A 171 2.00 45.37 -16.78
C VAL A 171 0.53 45.79 -16.91
N ARG A 172 0.18 46.41 -18.04
CA ARG A 172 -1.19 46.84 -18.28
C ARG A 172 -2.11 45.61 -18.30
N PRO A 173 -3.29 45.69 -17.66
CA PRO A 173 -4.26 44.60 -17.72
C PRO A 173 -4.65 44.36 -19.19
N VAL A 174 -4.46 43.13 -19.65
CA VAL A 174 -4.90 42.68 -20.97
C VAL A 174 -6.41 42.53 -20.93
N ALA A 175 -7.11 43.14 -21.90
CA ALA A 175 -8.56 43.01 -21.98
C ALA A 175 -8.95 41.53 -22.17
N PRO A 176 -10.00 41.04 -21.47
CA PRO A 176 -10.46 39.67 -21.62
C PRO A 176 -10.91 39.43 -23.06
N LEU A 177 -10.42 38.34 -23.66
CA LEU A 177 -10.92 37.84 -24.93
C LEU A 177 -12.33 37.31 -24.70
N THR A 178 -13.36 38.10 -25.01
CA THR A 178 -14.75 37.62 -25.03
C THR A 178 -14.91 36.69 -26.24
N PRO A 179 -15.15 35.38 -26.05
CA PRO A 179 -15.46 34.52 -27.18
C PRO A 179 -16.83 34.91 -27.75
N GLU A 180 -16.86 35.23 -29.03
CA GLU A 180 -18.11 35.45 -29.77
C GLU A 180 -18.88 34.11 -29.81
N PRO A 181 -20.17 34.07 -29.41
CA PRO A 181 -20.93 32.83 -29.39
C PRO A 181 -21.17 32.37 -30.83
N MET A 182 -20.45 31.32 -31.23
CA MET A 182 -20.67 30.65 -32.51
C MET A 182 -22.07 30.00 -32.51
N PRO A 183 -22.87 30.16 -33.58
CA PRO A 183 -24.18 29.51 -33.67
C PRO A 183 -24.01 27.99 -33.71
N LEU A 184 -24.55 27.31 -32.71
CA LEU A 184 -24.61 25.84 -32.65
C LEU A 184 -25.45 25.32 -33.83
N PRO A 185 -24.97 24.35 -34.61
CA PRO A 185 -25.80 23.69 -35.63
C PRO A 185 -26.97 22.97 -34.95
N PRO A 186 -28.16 22.92 -35.58
CA PRO A 186 -29.32 22.22 -35.02
C PRO A 186 -28.97 20.74 -34.82
N MET A 187 -29.07 20.30 -33.58
CA MET A 187 -28.88 18.92 -33.18
C MET A 187 -29.88 18.05 -33.94
N ARG A 188 -29.39 17.11 -34.74
CA ARG A 188 -30.23 16.15 -35.45
C ARG A 188 -30.77 15.18 -34.41
N ASP A 189 -32.10 15.16 -34.24
CA ASP A 189 -32.76 14.23 -33.32
C ASP A 189 -32.28 12.79 -33.61
N PRO A 190 -31.82 12.04 -32.59
CA PRO A 190 -31.46 10.65 -32.81
C PRO A 190 -32.72 9.91 -33.23
N ALA A 191 -32.65 9.26 -34.39
CA ALA A 191 -33.70 8.38 -34.87
C ALA A 191 -34.16 7.45 -33.75
N SER A 192 -35.48 7.40 -33.55
CA SER A 192 -36.15 6.54 -32.59
C SER A 192 -35.64 5.11 -32.71
N VAL A 193 -34.76 4.72 -31.79
CA VAL A 193 -34.40 3.32 -31.58
C VAL A 193 -35.69 2.64 -31.17
N GLU A 194 -36.12 1.64 -31.96
CA GLU A 194 -37.30 0.83 -31.68
C GLU A 194 -37.30 0.41 -30.21
N GLN A 195 -38.25 0.98 -29.47
CA GLN A 195 -38.60 0.57 -28.13
C GLN A 195 -39.13 -0.86 -28.22
N GLY A 196 -38.25 -1.82 -27.95
CA GLY A 196 -38.67 -3.17 -27.61
C GLY A 196 -39.69 -3.09 -26.48
N ALA A 197 -40.91 -3.57 -26.78
CA ALA A 197 -42.03 -3.85 -25.89
C ALA A 197 -41.96 -3.13 -24.51
N ALA A 198 -42.57 -1.95 -24.44
CA ALA A 198 -42.90 -1.32 -23.18
C ALA A 198 -43.83 -2.23 -22.37
N LEU A 199 -43.25 -3.06 -21.50
CA LEU A 199 -43.99 -3.58 -20.35
C LEU A 199 -44.41 -2.37 -19.51
N PRO A 200 -45.67 -2.31 -19.03
CA PRO A 200 -46.10 -1.22 -18.17
C PRO A 200 -45.15 -1.17 -16.97
N LEU A 201 -44.54 0.00 -16.72
CA LEU A 201 -43.75 0.18 -15.50
C LEU A 201 -44.69 -0.04 -14.31
N PRO A 202 -44.44 -1.03 -13.43
CA PRO A 202 -45.21 -1.16 -12.21
C PRO A 202 -44.95 0.07 -11.33
N ASP A 203 -46.01 0.47 -10.64
CA ASP A 203 -46.06 1.65 -9.79
C ASP A 203 -45.07 1.48 -8.61
N ARG A 204 -43.84 2.00 -8.79
CA ARG A 204 -42.70 1.83 -7.86
C ARG A 204 -42.97 2.35 -6.44
N ALA A 205 -44.04 3.11 -6.24
CA ALA A 205 -44.36 3.73 -4.96
C ALA A 205 -44.86 2.75 -3.89
N ASN A 206 -45.29 1.54 -4.27
CA ASN A 206 -45.91 0.57 -3.35
C ASN A 206 -45.21 -0.81 -3.29
N GLU A 207 -43.99 -0.94 -3.84
CA GLU A 207 -43.25 -2.19 -3.74
C GLU A 207 -42.70 -2.36 -2.32
N SER A 208 -43.11 -3.43 -1.63
CA SER A 208 -42.60 -3.76 -0.30
C SER A 208 -41.16 -4.27 -0.41
N ILE A 209 -40.35 -4.04 0.62
CA ILE A 209 -38.92 -4.38 0.64
C ILE A 209 -38.67 -5.85 0.27
N GLU A 210 -39.57 -6.76 0.66
CA GLU A 210 -39.48 -8.19 0.32
C GLU A 210 -39.57 -8.46 -1.18
N THR A 211 -40.42 -7.73 -1.91
CA THR A 211 -40.54 -7.87 -3.36
C THR A 211 -39.29 -7.38 -4.11
N LEU A 212 -38.61 -6.38 -3.56
CA LEU A 212 -37.33 -5.89 -4.09
C LEU A 212 -36.20 -6.90 -3.84
N LEU A 213 -36.18 -7.53 -2.66
CA LEU A 213 -35.19 -8.57 -2.33
C LEU A 213 -35.37 -9.81 -3.21
N ASP A 214 -36.61 -10.28 -3.38
CA ASP A 214 -36.91 -11.46 -4.18
C ASP A 214 -36.55 -11.24 -5.67
N ARG A 215 -36.78 -10.03 -6.18
CA ARG A 215 -36.33 -9.63 -7.52
C ARG A 215 -34.80 -9.57 -7.64
N LEU A 216 -34.11 -9.06 -6.62
CA LEU A 216 -32.65 -8.96 -6.60
C LEU A 216 -32.00 -10.36 -6.58
N GLU A 217 -32.53 -11.28 -5.79
CA GLU A 217 -32.08 -12.68 -5.77
C GLU A 217 -32.29 -13.34 -7.13
N ARG A 218 -33.41 -13.07 -7.79
CA ARG A 218 -33.69 -13.60 -9.14
C ARG A 218 -32.73 -13.07 -10.20
N GLU A 219 -32.42 -11.76 -10.18
CA GLU A 219 -31.47 -11.16 -11.12
C GLU A 219 -30.02 -11.61 -10.88
N THR A 220 -29.63 -11.83 -9.61
CA THR A 220 -28.30 -12.33 -9.27
C THR A 220 -28.13 -13.80 -9.67
N ALA A 221 -29.17 -14.63 -9.50
CA ALA A 221 -29.19 -16.02 -9.97
C ALA A 221 -29.03 -16.11 -11.50
N LEU A 222 -29.76 -15.27 -12.26
CA LEU A 222 -29.66 -15.20 -13.73
C LEU A 222 -28.28 -14.76 -14.23
N ARG A 223 -27.62 -13.84 -13.51
CA ARG A 223 -26.23 -13.47 -13.83
C ARG A 223 -25.24 -14.59 -13.53
N LYS A 224 -25.47 -15.36 -12.47
CA LYS A 224 -24.60 -16.47 -12.09
C LYS A 224 -24.68 -17.61 -13.11
N SER A 225 -25.86 -17.92 -13.63
CA SER A 225 -26.01 -18.93 -14.69
C SER A 225 -25.38 -18.48 -16.01
N LYS A 226 -25.58 -17.22 -16.43
CA LYS A 226 -24.99 -16.67 -17.67
C LYS A 226 -23.46 -16.60 -17.68
N ARG A 227 -22.81 -16.68 -16.52
CA ARG A 227 -21.33 -16.66 -16.39
C ARG A 227 -20.73 -18.07 -16.33
N ALA A 228 -21.56 -19.10 -16.22
CA ALA A 228 -21.13 -20.50 -16.16
C ALA A 228 -21.09 -21.18 -17.54
N ASP A 229 -21.69 -20.55 -18.55
CA ASP A 229 -21.51 -20.85 -19.98
C ASP A 229 -20.39 -19.99 -20.58
#